data_AF-A0A923PTV9-F1
#
_entry.id   AF-A0A923PTV9-F1
#
_cell.length_a   1.000
_cell.length_b   1.000
_cell.length_c   1.000
_cell.angle_alpha   90.00
_cell.angle_beta   90.00
_cell.angle_gamma   90.00
#
_symmetry.space_group_name_H-M   'P 1'
#
loop_
_entity.id
_entity.type
_entity.pdbx_description
1 polymer ?
#
loop_
_entity_poly.entity_id
_entity_poly.type
_entity_poly.pdbx_seq_one_letter_code
_entity_poly.pdbx_strand_id
1 'polypeptide(L)'
;MTGMWAGLWRWRVRLGYGAIAVVFLGLVARFHLQGTGFTSLLSIGSRLDEKAVPRLQAVPHYAYEDSWGYDGTYYVQLALHPLLDHPEQLSRSIDNVAYRARRILPSWAAWVLGLGRDEWIVQVFALLNVGVWFALGWVLLQWLPPVSWGNLLRWGGVMFSHGMCMSVRNSLADAPGLLLVALAVRAVERGWKPGAVVALGAALLTKETSLLAASALMPARGSGWRGWARAGALGALAVVPFAAWLGYVRWRAGANHDAGLGNFAWPLAGLAEKMGVVLGELMALGARSEVVGSMLVVIALVTQAAFLLLRPEPGKPWWRIGAGFAGLMLCVAQPVWEGYPGAATRVLLPMMLAFNLLVPRGRRWLVVLVLGNLSAIVGVNEFNAPPHESFVLTGESALRAQLKLERGAGWYVAEGDGRRQWRWSRGPGVLKLTNRGTEPVAVRVSGEVAAVKDGRVTLRAGGQEVWTGAVDGYRNAFRSAEFVLSAKGETVLKFSLDAPGVRFVNGDDRVLAFAVYDVDIAVARAVVGAKPAGQN
;
A
#
# COMPACT_ATOMS: atom_id res chain seq x y z
N MET A 1 13.85 15.15 40.83
CA MET A 1 14.65 14.26 39.96
C MET A 1 15.65 15.12 39.22
N THR A 2 16.94 14.89 39.48
CA THR A 2 18.09 15.74 39.13
C THR A 2 18.27 15.91 37.61
N GLY A 3 18.74 17.09 37.17
CA GLY A 3 18.74 17.53 35.76
C GLY A 3 19.42 16.58 34.77
N MET A 4 20.40 15.79 35.22
CA MET A 4 21.08 14.78 34.41
C MET A 4 20.13 13.63 33.98
N TRP A 5 19.28 13.15 34.89
CA TRP A 5 18.32 12.08 34.59
C TRP A 5 17.19 12.56 33.68
N ALA A 6 16.75 13.81 33.84
CA ALA A 6 15.77 14.43 32.95
C ALA A 6 16.33 14.64 31.53
N GLY A 7 17.61 14.99 31.41
CA GLY A 7 18.33 15.09 30.13
C GLY A 7 18.44 13.73 29.43
N LEU A 8 18.90 12.71 30.15
CA LEU A 8 19.01 11.33 29.63
C LEU A 8 17.64 10.78 29.19
N TRP A 9 16.58 11.07 29.96
CA TRP A 9 15.22 10.64 29.63
C TRP A 9 14.71 11.27 28.32
N ARG A 10 14.89 12.59 28.15
CA ARG A 10 14.51 13.27 26.90
C ARG A 10 15.31 12.77 25.70
N TRP A 11 16.60 12.50 25.90
CA TRP A 11 17.45 11.94 24.85
C TRP A 11 16.96 10.56 24.39
N ARG A 12 16.61 9.66 25.32
CA ARG A 12 16.01 8.35 25.01
C ARG A 12 14.71 8.48 24.21
N VAL A 13 13.84 9.42 24.56
CA VAL A 13 12.60 9.66 23.80
C VAL A 13 12.92 10.13 22.37
N ARG A 14 13.87 11.06 22.20
CA ARG A 14 14.30 11.51 20.86
C ARG A 14 14.87 10.37 20.02
N LEU A 15 15.67 9.49 20.63
CA LEU A 15 16.12 8.26 19.98
C LEU A 15 14.95 7.37 19.58
N GLY A 16 13.89 7.29 20.39
CA GLY A 16 12.66 6.58 20.03
C GLY A 16 12.01 7.11 18.74
N TYR A 17 11.88 8.44 18.59
CA TYR A 17 11.37 9.03 17.33
C TYR A 17 12.29 8.69 16.14
N GLY A 18 13.61 8.82 16.31
CA GLY A 18 14.59 8.50 15.28
C GLY A 18 14.56 7.01 14.89
N ALA A 19 14.49 6.11 15.86
CA ALA A 19 14.40 4.67 15.64
C ALA A 19 13.13 4.31 14.86
N ILE A 20 11.99 4.92 15.18
CA ILE A 20 10.75 4.71 14.43
C ILE A 20 10.88 5.18 12.97
N ALA A 21 11.53 6.33 12.73
CA ALA A 21 11.81 6.80 11.38
C ALA A 21 12.72 5.85 10.59
N VAL A 22 13.75 5.29 11.24
CA VAL A 22 14.63 4.28 10.63
C VAL A 22 13.88 2.99 10.33
N VAL A 23 13.02 2.51 11.23
CA VAL A 23 12.16 1.35 11.00
C VAL A 23 11.25 1.59 9.79
N PHE A 24 10.63 2.77 9.69
CA PHE A 24 9.81 3.14 8.53
C PHE A 24 10.61 3.07 7.21
N LEU A 25 11.83 3.62 7.18
CA LEU A 25 12.69 3.52 6.00
C LEU A 25 13.04 2.07 5.65
N GLY A 26 13.33 1.24 6.66
CA GLY A 26 13.57 -0.19 6.46
C GLY A 26 12.36 -0.94 5.89
N LEU A 27 11.15 -0.55 6.28
CA LEU A 27 9.90 -1.08 5.71
C LEU A 27 9.70 -0.63 4.26
N VAL A 28 9.91 0.65 3.95
CA VAL A 28 9.82 1.21 2.59
C VAL A 28 10.88 0.59 1.66
N ALA A 29 12.10 0.35 2.15
CA ALA A 29 13.18 -0.23 1.36
C ALA A 29 12.83 -1.61 0.77
N ARG A 30 11.90 -2.36 1.39
CA ARG A 30 11.42 -3.65 0.89
C ARG A 30 10.64 -3.55 -0.43
N PHE A 31 10.17 -2.36 -0.78
CA PHE A 31 9.44 -2.09 -2.02
C PHE A 31 10.38 -1.69 -3.17
N HIS A 32 11.69 -1.60 -2.92
CA HIS A 32 12.67 -1.36 -3.96
C HIS A 32 12.97 -2.67 -4.70
N LEU A 33 12.64 -2.73 -5.98
CA LEU A 33 12.95 -3.85 -6.86
C LEU A 33 13.98 -3.42 -7.92
N GLN A 34 14.90 -4.33 -8.25
CA GLN A 34 15.90 -4.07 -9.28
C GLN A 34 15.21 -3.89 -10.63
N GLY A 35 15.57 -2.81 -11.35
CA GLY A 35 15.03 -2.49 -12.67
C GLY A 35 13.75 -1.64 -12.67
N THR A 36 12.93 -1.71 -11.61
CA THR A 36 11.66 -0.96 -11.53
C THR A 36 11.60 0.04 -10.36
N GLY A 37 12.64 0.08 -9.51
CA GLY A 37 12.76 1.02 -8.41
C GLY A 37 11.66 0.82 -7.36
N PHE A 38 11.00 1.90 -6.94
CA PHE A 38 9.95 1.87 -5.91
C PHE A 38 8.53 1.75 -6.46
N THR A 39 8.36 1.50 -7.76
CA THR A 39 7.05 1.49 -8.44
C THR A 39 6.03 0.50 -7.87
N SER A 40 6.47 -0.51 -7.13
CA SER A 40 5.58 -1.41 -6.39
C SER A 40 4.70 -0.72 -5.33
N LEU A 41 5.06 0.48 -4.86
CA LEU A 41 4.25 1.35 -4.00
C LEU A 41 3.08 2.03 -4.74
N LEU A 42 3.05 1.94 -6.06
CA LEU A 42 1.94 2.44 -6.87
C LEU A 42 0.77 1.46 -6.91
N SER A 43 1.02 0.19 -6.56
CA SER A 43 0.06 -0.90 -6.67
C SER A 43 -0.59 -0.98 -8.05
N ILE A 44 0.22 -0.87 -9.12
CA ILE A 44 -0.24 -1.03 -10.52
C ILE A 44 -0.68 -2.48 -10.73
N GLY A 45 -1.90 -2.69 -11.23
CA GLY A 45 -2.40 -4.02 -11.55
C GLY A 45 -2.19 -4.39 -13.02
N SER A 46 -1.73 -5.61 -13.30
CA SER A 46 -1.44 -6.06 -14.67
C SER A 46 -2.68 -6.01 -15.58
N ARG A 47 -3.89 -6.20 -15.03
CA ARG A 47 -5.15 -6.13 -15.81
C ARG A 47 -5.45 -4.73 -16.35
N LEU A 48 -4.91 -3.69 -15.71
CA LEU A 48 -5.05 -2.30 -16.14
C LEU A 48 -3.81 -1.81 -16.91
N ASP A 49 -2.65 -2.37 -16.63
CA ASP A 49 -1.39 -1.97 -17.26
C ASP A 49 -1.39 -2.17 -18.78
N GLU A 50 -2.04 -3.24 -19.27
CA GLU A 50 -2.24 -3.47 -20.71
C GLU A 50 -2.96 -2.31 -21.42
N LYS A 51 -3.79 -1.57 -20.68
CA LYS A 51 -4.56 -0.42 -21.16
C LYS A 51 -3.96 0.92 -20.74
N ALA A 52 -2.81 0.92 -20.06
CA ALA A 52 -2.17 2.13 -19.58
C ALA A 52 -1.81 3.09 -20.71
N VAL A 53 -1.67 4.38 -20.37
CA VAL A 53 -1.19 5.38 -21.33
C VAL A 53 0.20 5.01 -21.88
N PRO A 54 0.51 5.30 -23.16
CA PRO A 54 1.79 4.91 -23.77
C PRO A 54 3.02 5.40 -23.00
N ARG A 55 2.92 6.57 -22.36
CA ARG A 55 3.98 7.13 -21.51
C ARG A 55 4.31 6.25 -20.31
N LEU A 56 3.31 5.61 -19.69
CA LEU A 56 3.55 4.69 -18.58
C LEU A 56 4.12 3.37 -19.08
N GLN A 57 3.59 2.85 -20.19
CA GLN A 57 4.08 1.61 -20.83
C GLN A 57 5.56 1.70 -21.25
N ALA A 58 6.03 2.91 -21.59
CA ALA A 58 7.42 3.16 -21.96
C ALA A 58 8.38 3.21 -20.75
N VAL A 59 7.87 3.32 -19.52
CA VAL A 59 8.69 3.38 -18.30
C VAL A 59 8.75 2.00 -17.65
N PRO A 60 9.94 1.45 -17.33
CA PRO A 60 10.03 0.22 -16.54
C PRO A 60 9.36 0.38 -15.17
N HIS A 61 8.33 -0.42 -14.90
CA HIS A 61 7.59 -0.36 -13.65
C HIS A 61 7.08 -1.74 -13.22
N TYR A 62 6.78 -1.89 -11.93
CA TYR A 62 6.26 -3.11 -11.37
C TYR A 62 4.74 -3.17 -11.47
N ALA A 63 4.20 -4.23 -12.07
CA ALA A 63 2.77 -4.52 -12.14
C ALA A 63 2.46 -5.82 -11.38
N TYR A 64 1.48 -5.76 -10.47
CA TYR A 64 1.00 -6.91 -9.70
C TYR A 64 0.22 -7.85 -10.63
N GLU A 65 0.69 -9.10 -10.71
CA GLU A 65 0.13 -10.14 -11.57
C GLU A 65 -1.34 -10.43 -11.21
N ASP A 66 -2.19 -10.53 -12.23
CA ASP A 66 -3.63 -10.82 -12.13
C ASP A 66 -4.41 -9.88 -11.20
N SER A 67 -3.87 -8.68 -10.97
CA SER A 67 -4.46 -7.68 -10.09
C SER A 67 -5.10 -6.55 -10.90
N TRP A 68 -6.19 -6.00 -10.36
CA TRP A 68 -6.70 -4.69 -10.78
C TRP A 68 -5.90 -3.54 -10.18
N GLY A 69 -4.98 -3.83 -9.25
CA GLY A 69 -4.19 -2.83 -8.56
C GLY A 69 -5.02 -2.01 -7.58
N TYR A 70 -4.57 -0.80 -7.30
CA TYR A 70 -5.28 0.17 -6.47
C TYR A 70 -5.25 1.57 -7.10
N ASP A 71 -5.85 2.56 -6.43
CA ASP A 71 -6.00 3.94 -6.90
C ASP A 71 -4.70 4.59 -7.42
N GLY A 72 -3.52 4.20 -6.90
CA GLY A 72 -2.21 4.66 -7.36
C GLY A 72 -1.97 4.42 -8.86
N THR A 73 -2.52 3.34 -9.41
CA THR A 73 -2.53 3.00 -10.85
C THR A 73 -3.11 4.12 -11.72
N TYR A 74 -4.16 4.78 -11.23
CA TYR A 74 -4.82 5.86 -11.97
C TYR A 74 -4.10 7.19 -11.77
N TYR A 75 -3.67 7.49 -10.54
CA TYR A 75 -3.06 8.78 -10.23
C TYR A 75 -1.68 8.97 -10.86
N VAL A 76 -0.89 7.90 -11.05
CA VAL A 76 0.39 7.99 -11.76
C VAL A 76 0.20 8.34 -13.24
N GLN A 77 -0.88 7.84 -13.86
CA GLN A 77 -1.22 8.18 -15.26
C GLN A 77 -1.68 9.64 -15.38
N LEU A 78 -2.41 10.15 -14.38
CA LEU A 78 -2.70 11.59 -14.27
C LEU A 78 -1.43 12.42 -14.03
N ALA A 79 -0.41 11.88 -13.36
CA ALA A 79 0.87 12.58 -13.17
C ALA A 79 1.66 12.70 -14.48
N LEU A 80 1.52 11.73 -15.39
CA LEU A 80 2.08 11.80 -16.74
C LEU A 80 1.27 12.74 -17.64
N HIS A 81 -0.03 12.90 -17.39
CA HIS A 81 -0.93 13.79 -18.12
C HIS A 81 -1.62 14.83 -17.20
N PRO A 82 -0.85 15.71 -16.55
CA PRO A 82 -1.34 16.60 -15.49
C PRO A 82 -2.35 17.65 -15.96
N LEU A 83 -2.39 17.93 -17.26
CA LEU A 83 -3.30 18.87 -17.91
C LEU A 83 -4.47 18.18 -18.61
N LEU A 84 -4.63 16.86 -18.47
CA LEU A 84 -5.70 16.09 -19.14
C LEU A 84 -5.70 16.34 -20.66
N ASP A 85 -4.51 16.45 -21.25
CA ASP A 85 -4.25 16.81 -22.65
C ASP A 85 -4.69 15.73 -23.65
N HIS A 86 -4.73 14.46 -23.22
CA HIS A 86 -5.17 13.30 -24.01
C HIS A 86 -6.39 12.57 -23.40
N PRO A 87 -7.59 13.19 -23.42
CA PRO A 87 -8.77 12.68 -22.69
C PRO A 87 -9.25 11.31 -23.17
N GLU A 88 -9.12 11.00 -24.47
CA GLU A 88 -9.49 9.67 -25.00
C GLU A 88 -8.59 8.55 -24.47
N GLN A 89 -7.28 8.79 -24.38
CA GLN A 89 -6.34 7.82 -23.83
C GLN A 89 -6.55 7.63 -22.33
N LEU A 90 -6.78 8.73 -21.61
CA LEU A 90 -7.10 8.70 -20.18
C LEU A 90 -8.42 7.97 -19.91
N SER A 91 -9.44 8.13 -20.76
CA SER A 91 -10.73 7.46 -20.56
C SER A 91 -10.68 5.95 -20.81
N ARG A 92 -9.69 5.46 -21.56
CA ARG A 92 -9.45 4.02 -21.74
C ARG A 92 -8.66 3.39 -20.60
N SER A 93 -7.79 4.18 -19.96
CA SER A 93 -6.82 3.73 -18.95
C SER A 93 -7.25 4.00 -17.52
N ILE A 94 -8.19 4.92 -17.30
CA ILE A 94 -8.72 5.33 -16.01
C ILE A 94 -10.23 5.10 -15.98
N ASP A 95 -10.69 4.44 -14.92
CA ASP A 95 -12.09 4.07 -14.69
C ASP A 95 -13.08 5.24 -14.82
N ASN A 96 -12.80 6.33 -14.09
CA ASN A 96 -13.59 7.54 -14.10
C ASN A 96 -12.64 8.73 -13.99
N VAL A 97 -12.17 9.22 -15.14
CA VAL A 97 -11.24 10.36 -15.24
C VAL A 97 -11.78 11.57 -14.46
N ALA A 98 -13.06 11.90 -14.61
CA ALA A 98 -13.66 13.08 -14.00
C ALA A 98 -13.81 12.96 -12.47
N TYR A 99 -13.83 11.75 -11.91
CA TYR A 99 -13.81 11.49 -10.46
C TYR A 99 -12.37 11.47 -9.93
N ARG A 100 -11.45 10.77 -10.60
CA ARG A 100 -10.05 10.65 -10.18
C ARG A 100 -9.32 11.98 -10.28
N ALA A 101 -9.51 12.71 -11.38
CA ALA A 101 -8.86 14.00 -11.62
C ALA A 101 -9.25 15.07 -10.61
N ARG A 102 -10.34 14.94 -9.83
CA ARG A 102 -10.65 15.89 -8.74
C ARG A 102 -9.52 15.99 -7.71
N ARG A 103 -8.75 14.91 -7.56
CA ARG A 103 -7.66 14.75 -6.58
C ARG A 103 -6.29 14.94 -7.22
N ILE A 104 -6.15 16.00 -8.03
CA ILE A 104 -5.00 16.20 -8.93
C ILE A 104 -3.70 16.58 -8.22
N LEU A 105 -3.76 17.17 -7.02
CA LEU A 105 -2.58 17.84 -6.44
C LEU A 105 -1.35 16.92 -6.27
N PRO A 106 -1.49 15.65 -5.81
CA PRO A 106 -0.35 14.74 -5.75
C PRO A 106 0.26 14.46 -7.14
N SER A 107 -0.57 14.33 -8.18
CA SER A 107 -0.13 14.11 -9.56
C SER A 107 0.63 15.32 -10.10
N TRP A 108 0.16 16.54 -9.83
CA TRP A 108 0.89 17.77 -10.14
C TRP A 108 2.22 17.87 -9.39
N ALA A 109 2.25 17.52 -8.11
CA ALA A 109 3.48 17.54 -7.33
C ALA A 109 4.53 16.59 -7.93
N ALA A 110 4.14 15.37 -8.29
CA ALA A 110 5.06 14.43 -8.94
C ALA A 110 5.48 14.88 -10.33
N TRP A 111 4.57 15.47 -11.12
CA TRP A 111 4.90 16.03 -12.43
C TRP A 111 5.97 17.13 -12.33
N VAL A 112 5.77 18.10 -11.43
CA VAL A 112 6.71 19.20 -11.20
C VAL A 112 8.05 18.67 -10.72
N LEU A 113 8.05 17.79 -9.71
CA LEU A 113 9.27 17.23 -9.13
C LEU A 113 10.00 16.26 -10.08
N GLY A 114 9.27 15.62 -11.00
CA GLY A 114 9.83 14.79 -12.06
C GLY A 114 10.45 15.58 -13.22
N LEU A 115 10.33 16.92 -13.22
CA LEU A 115 10.92 17.84 -14.20
C LEU A 115 10.61 17.46 -15.66
N GLY A 116 9.39 16.95 -15.91
CA GLY A 116 8.93 16.54 -17.24
C GLY A 116 9.49 15.21 -17.75
N ARG A 117 10.30 14.47 -16.98
CA ARG A 117 10.81 13.15 -17.35
C ARG A 117 9.92 12.03 -16.82
N ASP A 118 9.37 11.20 -17.71
CA ASP A 118 8.38 10.18 -17.38
C ASP A 118 8.84 9.21 -16.28
N GLU A 119 10.08 8.69 -16.41
CA GLU A 119 10.69 7.82 -15.39
C GLU A 119 10.74 8.48 -14.01
N TRP A 120 11.11 9.77 -13.96
CA TRP A 120 11.23 10.51 -12.71
C TRP A 120 9.86 10.80 -12.11
N ILE A 121 8.88 11.17 -12.94
CA ILE A 121 7.50 11.40 -12.50
C ILE A 121 6.95 10.13 -11.83
N VAL A 122 7.13 8.97 -12.45
CA VAL A 122 6.66 7.68 -11.94
C VAL A 122 7.33 7.33 -10.60
N GLN A 123 8.65 7.45 -10.50
CA GLN A 123 9.38 7.16 -9.25
C GLN A 123 9.07 8.17 -8.14
N VAL A 124 8.96 9.46 -8.48
CA VAL A 124 8.58 10.50 -7.52
C VAL A 124 7.18 10.26 -7.01
N PHE A 125 6.22 9.90 -7.87
CA PHE A 125 4.86 9.60 -7.44
C PHE A 125 4.82 8.39 -6.48
N ALA A 126 5.67 7.38 -6.73
CA ALA A 126 5.82 6.22 -5.84
C ALA A 126 6.37 6.63 -4.45
N LEU A 127 7.30 7.57 -4.39
CA LEU A 127 7.94 8.03 -3.16
C LEU A 127 7.27 9.26 -2.51
N LEU A 128 6.30 9.89 -3.17
CA LEU A 128 5.70 11.14 -2.72
C LEU A 128 5.13 11.00 -1.31
N ASN A 129 4.43 9.91 -1.04
CA ASN A 129 3.83 9.67 0.27
C ASN A 129 4.85 9.29 1.35
N VAL A 130 6.03 8.78 0.98
CA VAL A 130 7.16 8.63 1.90
C VAL A 130 7.64 10.01 2.35
N GLY A 131 7.79 10.96 1.42
CA GLY A 131 8.12 12.34 1.73
C GLY A 131 7.04 13.03 2.59
N VAL A 132 5.76 12.83 2.27
CA VAL A 132 4.63 13.34 3.04
C VAL A 132 4.61 12.77 4.45
N TRP A 133 4.95 11.48 4.63
CA TRP A 133 5.06 10.87 5.94
C TRP A 133 6.09 11.60 6.81
N PHE A 134 7.28 11.90 6.26
CA PHE A 134 8.29 12.68 6.99
C PHE A 134 7.85 14.12 7.26
N ALA A 135 7.26 14.79 6.27
CA ALA A 135 6.78 16.16 6.42
C ALA A 135 5.68 16.26 7.48
N LEU A 136 4.71 15.35 7.47
CA LEU A 136 3.67 15.27 8.49
C LEU A 136 4.30 14.94 9.86
N GLY A 137 5.16 13.93 9.93
CA GLY A 137 5.86 13.57 11.15
C GLY A 137 6.58 14.76 11.80
N TRP A 138 7.26 15.57 10.99
CA TRP A 138 7.91 16.81 11.40
C TRP A 138 6.92 17.87 11.87
N VAL A 139 5.86 18.13 11.10
CA VAL A 139 4.79 19.07 11.45
C VAL A 139 4.14 18.67 12.78
N LEU A 140 3.94 17.38 13.04
CA LEU A 140 3.35 16.88 14.27
C LEU A 140 4.22 17.11 15.51
N LEU A 141 5.54 17.29 15.37
CA LEU A 141 6.43 17.57 16.51
C LEU A 141 6.06 18.87 17.25
N GLN A 142 5.32 19.78 16.60
CA GLN A 142 4.85 21.00 17.27
C GLN A 142 3.77 20.71 18.33
N TRP A 143 2.91 19.71 18.10
CA TRP A 143 1.86 19.32 19.05
C TRP A 143 2.28 18.11 19.91
N LEU A 144 3.17 17.27 19.38
CA LEU A 144 3.67 16.05 20.00
C LEU A 144 5.21 16.09 20.08
N PRO A 145 5.79 17.05 20.83
CA PRO A 145 7.24 17.18 20.91
C PRO A 145 7.88 15.95 21.57
N PRO A 146 9.15 15.62 21.24
CA PRO A 146 9.85 14.43 21.72
C PRO A 146 10.36 14.59 23.15
N VAL A 147 9.43 14.81 24.08
CA VAL A 147 9.70 15.06 25.51
C VAL A 147 9.09 14.00 26.43
N SER A 148 8.22 13.15 25.90
CA SER A 148 7.60 12.06 26.67
C SER A 148 7.23 10.86 25.79
N TRP A 149 7.26 9.67 26.37
CA TRP A 149 6.76 8.44 25.73
C TRP A 149 5.27 8.53 25.37
N GLY A 150 4.47 9.30 26.12
CA GLY A 150 3.07 9.54 25.79
C GLY A 150 2.89 10.31 24.48
N ASN A 151 3.81 11.23 24.16
CA ASN A 151 3.84 11.91 22.86
C ASN A 151 4.37 10.98 21.77
N LEU A 152 5.39 10.16 22.05
CA LEU A 152 5.87 9.15 21.10
C LEU A 152 4.75 8.19 20.71
N LEU A 153 3.96 7.70 21.67
CA LEU A 153 2.85 6.79 21.42
C LEU A 153 1.76 7.42 20.54
N ARG A 154 1.40 8.69 20.80
CA ARG A 154 0.43 9.44 19.98
C ARG A 154 0.96 9.68 18.57
N TRP A 155 2.23 10.07 18.47
CA TRP A 155 2.88 10.36 17.21
C TRP A 155 2.99 9.08 16.38
N GLY A 156 3.53 8.00 16.97
CA GLY A 156 3.62 6.69 16.34
C GLY A 156 2.25 6.11 15.98
N GLY A 157 1.24 6.28 16.84
CA GLY A 157 -0.14 5.88 16.56
C GLY A 157 -0.71 6.55 15.31
N VAL A 158 -0.41 7.84 15.10
CA VAL A 158 -0.79 8.54 13.85
C VAL A 158 0.02 8.03 12.67
N MET A 159 1.34 8.02 12.80
CA MET A 159 2.27 7.73 11.70
C MET A 159 2.19 6.28 11.21
N PHE A 160 1.81 5.33 12.07
CA PHE A 160 1.65 3.92 11.74
C PHE A 160 0.19 3.46 11.70
N SER A 161 -0.77 4.36 11.86
CA SER A 161 -2.18 4.01 11.66
C SER A 161 -2.38 3.35 10.29
N HIS A 162 -3.25 2.36 10.22
CA HIS A 162 -3.55 1.66 8.97
C HIS A 162 -3.85 2.60 7.79
N GLY A 163 -4.65 3.66 8.01
CA GLY A 163 -4.95 4.62 6.95
C GLY A 163 -3.72 5.37 6.41
N MET A 164 -2.75 5.66 7.27
CA MET A 164 -1.49 6.32 6.88
C MET A 164 -0.61 5.35 6.11
N CYS A 165 -0.42 4.13 6.61
CA CYS A 165 0.40 3.11 5.96
C CYS A 165 -0.18 2.67 4.61
N MET A 166 -1.49 2.45 4.53
CA MET A 166 -2.21 2.18 3.28
C MET A 166 -2.05 3.32 2.28
N SER A 167 -2.03 4.58 2.75
CA SER A 167 -1.79 5.73 1.88
C SER A 167 -0.38 5.73 1.32
N VAL A 168 0.64 5.39 2.11
CA VAL A 168 2.02 5.25 1.65
C VAL A 168 2.17 4.09 0.67
N ARG A 169 1.66 2.90 1.03
CA ARG A 169 1.79 1.66 0.24
C ARG A 169 1.15 1.74 -1.15
N ASN A 170 0.09 2.54 -1.29
CA ASN A 170 -0.70 2.62 -2.54
C ASN A 170 -0.71 4.02 -3.17
N SER A 171 0.23 4.90 -2.78
CA SER A 171 0.35 6.29 -3.24
C SER A 171 -0.97 7.08 -3.27
N LEU A 172 -1.74 7.04 -2.17
CA LEU A 172 -3.06 7.67 -2.06
C LEU A 172 -3.01 9.16 -1.71
N ALA A 173 -4.03 9.90 -2.14
CA ALA A 173 -4.17 11.34 -1.88
C ALA A 173 -4.50 11.67 -0.41
N ASP A 174 -4.90 10.69 0.41
CA ASP A 174 -5.36 10.92 1.80
C ASP A 174 -4.25 11.43 2.72
N ALA A 175 -3.03 10.90 2.65
CA ALA A 175 -1.90 11.36 3.46
C ALA A 175 -1.46 12.80 3.11
N PRO A 176 -1.30 13.17 1.82
CA PRO A 176 -1.09 14.57 1.42
C PRO A 176 -2.20 15.49 1.94
N GLY A 177 -3.45 15.06 1.84
CA GLY A 177 -4.60 15.79 2.37
C GLY A 177 -4.51 16.02 3.87
N LEU A 178 -4.15 15.00 4.66
CA LEU A 178 -3.95 15.14 6.10
C LEU A 178 -2.82 16.13 6.43
N LEU A 179 -1.69 16.08 5.72
CA LEU A 179 -0.59 17.04 5.88
C LEU A 179 -1.07 18.47 5.67
N LEU A 180 -1.82 18.72 4.60
CA LEU A 180 -2.34 20.05 4.28
C LEU A 180 -3.38 20.52 5.29
N VAL A 181 -4.24 19.63 5.78
CA VAL A 181 -5.16 19.92 6.90
C VAL A 181 -4.37 20.30 8.16
N ALA A 182 -3.32 19.57 8.51
CA ALA A 182 -2.48 19.90 9.66
C ALA A 182 -1.78 21.27 9.48
N LEU A 183 -1.24 21.55 8.31
CA LEU A 183 -0.65 22.86 7.99
C LEU A 183 -1.68 23.99 8.07
N ALA A 184 -2.91 23.77 7.62
CA ALA A 184 -3.99 24.73 7.73
C ALA A 184 -4.31 25.04 9.20
N VAL A 185 -4.46 24.02 10.05
CA VAL A 185 -4.74 24.22 11.48
C VAL A 185 -3.57 24.93 12.16
N ARG A 186 -2.32 24.56 11.85
CA ARG A 186 -1.13 25.28 12.34
C ARG A 186 -1.17 26.76 11.96
N ALA A 187 -1.56 27.09 10.74
CA ALA A 187 -1.67 28.48 10.30
C ALA A 187 -2.79 29.22 11.03
N VAL A 188 -3.94 28.57 11.27
CA VAL A 188 -5.04 29.11 12.09
C VAL A 188 -4.57 29.40 13.52
N GLU A 189 -3.90 28.45 14.18
CA GLU A 189 -3.40 28.59 15.54
C GLU A 189 -2.36 29.71 15.68
N ARG A 190 -1.60 30.00 14.62
CA ARG A 190 -0.64 31.12 14.55
C ARG A 190 -1.27 32.44 14.11
N GLY A 191 -2.56 32.47 13.82
CA GLY A 191 -3.25 33.66 13.29
C GLY A 191 -2.91 34.00 11.83
N TRP A 192 -2.18 33.14 11.11
CA TRP A 192 -1.82 33.35 9.71
C TRP A 192 -2.94 32.88 8.76
N LYS A 193 -3.98 33.70 8.65
CA LYS A 193 -5.19 33.38 7.87
C LYS A 193 -4.93 33.08 6.38
N PRO A 194 -4.07 33.82 5.65
CA PRO A 194 -3.78 33.50 4.24
C PRO A 194 -3.20 32.10 4.07
N GLY A 195 -2.24 31.71 4.92
CA GLY A 195 -1.67 30.37 4.88
C GLY A 195 -2.69 29.28 5.16
N ALA A 196 -3.64 29.51 6.07
CA ALA A 196 -4.73 28.58 6.35
C ALA A 196 -5.64 28.37 5.12
N VAL A 197 -6.00 29.45 4.43
CA VAL A 197 -6.83 29.39 3.21
C VAL A 197 -6.10 28.65 2.09
N VAL A 198 -4.82 28.96 1.86
CA VAL A 198 -4.00 28.30 0.83
C VAL A 198 -3.88 26.80 1.13
N ALA A 199 -3.57 26.44 2.37
CA ALA A 199 -3.44 25.04 2.77
C ALA A 199 -4.77 24.27 2.67
N LEU A 200 -5.91 24.89 3.03
CA LEU A 200 -7.24 24.29 2.86
C LEU A 200 -7.60 24.11 1.39
N GLY A 201 -7.35 25.11 0.54
CA GLY A 201 -7.60 25.00 -0.89
C GLY A 201 -6.76 23.92 -1.55
N ALA A 202 -5.49 23.79 -1.15
CA ALA A 202 -4.64 22.68 -1.56
C ALA A 202 -5.19 21.32 -1.06
N ALA A 203 -5.66 21.25 0.19
CA ALA A 203 -6.24 20.01 0.74
C ALA A 203 -7.48 19.55 -0.04
N LEU A 204 -8.29 20.48 -0.55
CA LEU A 204 -9.45 20.15 -1.40
C LEU A 204 -9.03 19.54 -2.75
N LEU A 205 -7.91 19.97 -3.32
CA LEU A 205 -7.33 19.38 -4.53
C LEU A 205 -6.68 18.00 -4.30
N THR A 206 -6.54 17.56 -3.05
CA THR A 206 -6.22 16.15 -2.72
C THR A 206 -7.47 15.34 -2.44
N LYS A 207 -8.47 15.93 -1.77
CA LYS A 207 -9.69 15.25 -1.37
C LYS A 207 -10.77 16.24 -0.98
N GLU A 208 -11.94 16.07 -1.56
CA GLU A 208 -13.13 16.88 -1.34
C GLU A 208 -13.60 16.87 0.12
N THR A 209 -13.47 15.74 0.83
CA THR A 209 -13.85 15.63 2.25
C THR A 209 -13.01 16.51 3.17
N SER A 210 -11.85 16.99 2.71
CA SER A 210 -11.05 17.99 3.42
C SER A 210 -11.81 19.31 3.66
N LEU A 211 -12.94 19.53 2.97
CA LEU A 211 -13.83 20.67 3.25
C LEU A 211 -14.30 20.71 4.71
N LEU A 212 -14.46 19.55 5.35
CA LEU A 212 -14.80 19.44 6.77
C LEU A 212 -13.75 20.13 7.67
N ALA A 213 -12.50 20.24 7.20
CA ALA A 213 -11.45 20.95 7.92
C ALA A 213 -11.62 22.48 7.92
N ALA A 214 -12.45 23.05 7.03
CA ALA A 214 -12.81 24.47 7.07
C ALA A 214 -13.53 24.85 8.38
N SER A 215 -14.08 23.87 9.12
CA SER A 215 -14.60 24.06 10.47
C SER A 215 -13.56 24.66 11.44
N ALA A 216 -12.26 24.50 11.18
CA ALA A 216 -11.19 25.16 11.96
C ALA A 216 -11.23 26.69 11.85
N LEU A 217 -11.75 27.25 10.76
CA LEU A 217 -11.90 28.69 10.55
C LEU A 217 -13.08 29.30 11.33
N MET A 218 -13.96 28.47 11.90
CA MET A 218 -15.11 28.99 12.65
C MET A 218 -14.63 29.89 13.79
N PRO A 219 -15.26 31.06 13.98
CA PRO A 219 -14.82 32.03 14.97
C PRO A 219 -15.16 31.56 16.39
N ALA A 220 -14.57 32.20 17.40
CA ALA A 220 -14.84 31.87 18.80
C ALA A 220 -16.32 32.10 19.16
N ARG A 221 -16.83 31.37 20.16
CA ARG A 221 -18.18 31.61 20.71
C ARG A 221 -18.34 33.06 21.14
N GLY A 222 -19.48 33.67 20.82
CA GLY A 222 -19.75 35.09 21.05
C GLY A 222 -19.27 36.03 19.95
N SER A 223 -18.64 35.52 18.88
CA SER A 223 -18.34 36.34 17.71
C SER A 223 -19.63 36.78 17.02
N GLY A 224 -19.78 38.10 16.82
CA GLY A 224 -20.91 38.67 16.08
C GLY A 224 -20.92 38.28 14.60
N TRP A 225 -21.97 38.67 13.89
CA TRP A 225 -22.19 38.29 12.48
C TRP A 225 -20.98 38.56 11.56
N ARG A 226 -20.23 39.65 11.79
CA ARG A 226 -19.03 40.00 11.02
C ARG A 226 -17.93 38.94 11.12
N GLY A 227 -17.79 38.30 12.28
CA GLY A 227 -16.81 37.22 12.48
C GLY A 227 -17.17 35.98 11.67
N TRP A 228 -18.46 35.63 11.66
CA TRP A 228 -19.00 34.54 10.85
C TRP A 228 -18.94 34.82 9.36
N ALA A 229 -19.29 36.04 8.93
CA ALA A 229 -19.17 36.45 7.53
C ALA A 229 -17.71 36.38 7.04
N ARG A 230 -16.75 36.80 7.86
CA ARG A 230 -15.31 36.66 7.55
C ARG A 230 -14.88 35.20 7.46
N ALA A 231 -15.30 34.35 8.40
CA ALA A 231 -14.99 32.92 8.35
C ALA A 231 -15.60 32.25 7.10
N GLY A 232 -16.83 32.59 6.76
CA GLY A 232 -17.50 32.15 5.54
C GLY A 232 -16.77 32.62 4.28
N ALA A 233 -16.35 33.88 4.21
CA ALA A 233 -15.58 34.41 3.09
C ALA A 233 -14.22 33.71 2.92
N LEU A 234 -13.49 33.44 4.01
CA LEU A 234 -12.23 32.70 3.97
C LEU A 234 -12.45 31.23 3.54
N GLY A 235 -13.52 30.59 4.02
CA GLY A 235 -13.91 29.26 3.58
C GLY A 235 -14.26 29.21 2.10
N ALA A 236 -15.05 30.18 1.61
CA ALA A 236 -15.39 30.31 0.20
C ALA A 236 -14.13 30.52 -0.66
N LEU A 237 -13.21 31.38 -0.21
CA LEU A 237 -11.94 31.62 -0.89
C LEU A 237 -11.08 30.36 -1.00
N ALA A 238 -11.08 29.50 0.02
CA ALA A 238 -10.38 28.21 -0.02
C ALA A 238 -10.96 27.25 -1.05
N VAL A 239 -12.26 27.35 -1.37
CA VAL A 239 -12.94 26.49 -2.36
C VAL A 239 -12.66 26.91 -3.80
N VAL A 240 -12.29 28.17 -4.05
CA VAL A 240 -12.10 28.72 -5.41
C VAL A 240 -11.16 27.88 -6.29
N PRO A 241 -9.94 27.49 -5.85
CA PRO A 241 -9.04 26.69 -6.70
C PRO A 241 -9.62 25.33 -7.07
N PHE A 242 -10.31 24.69 -6.12
CA PHE A 242 -10.96 23.40 -6.34
C PHE A 242 -12.14 23.54 -7.31
N ALA A 243 -12.98 24.56 -7.15
CA ALA A 243 -14.11 24.82 -8.05
C ALA A 243 -13.64 25.15 -9.48
N ALA A 244 -12.60 25.97 -9.62
CA ALA A 244 -11.99 26.27 -10.90
C ALA A 244 -11.45 25.00 -11.58
N TRP A 245 -10.76 24.15 -10.81
CA TRP A 245 -10.27 22.87 -11.30
C TRP A 245 -11.39 21.91 -11.70
N LEU A 246 -12.47 21.81 -10.92
CA LEU A 246 -13.64 21.00 -11.30
C LEU A 246 -14.29 21.49 -12.60
N GLY A 247 -14.37 22.82 -12.80
CA GLY A 247 -14.80 23.41 -14.06
C GLY A 247 -13.92 22.98 -15.23
N TYR A 248 -12.60 23.00 -15.03
CA TYR A 248 -11.63 22.53 -16.02
C TYR A 248 -11.74 21.04 -16.32
N VAL A 249 -11.85 20.19 -15.28
CA VAL A 249 -12.05 18.74 -15.43
C VAL A 249 -13.34 18.47 -16.21
N ARG A 250 -14.43 19.17 -15.90
CA ARG A 250 -15.70 19.03 -16.64
C ARG A 250 -15.55 19.41 -18.11
N TRP A 251 -14.78 20.47 -18.39
CA TRP A 251 -14.51 20.90 -19.76
C TRP A 251 -13.67 19.89 -20.55
N ARG A 252 -12.64 19.28 -19.93
CA ARG A 252 -11.71 18.35 -20.59
C ARG A 252 -12.17 16.89 -20.63
N ALA A 253 -12.74 16.40 -19.54
CA ALA A 253 -13.08 14.98 -19.35
C ALA A 253 -14.60 14.71 -19.43
N GLY A 254 -15.42 15.76 -19.62
CA GLY A 254 -16.87 15.64 -19.70
C GLY A 254 -17.57 15.56 -18.34
N ALA A 255 -18.87 15.24 -18.37
CA ALA A 255 -19.69 15.15 -17.17
C ALA A 255 -19.35 13.90 -16.34
N ASN A 256 -19.45 14.03 -15.01
CA ASN A 256 -19.32 12.90 -14.10
C ASN A 256 -20.59 12.05 -14.12
N HIS A 257 -20.50 10.83 -14.63
CA HIS A 257 -21.61 9.87 -14.63
C HIS A 257 -21.82 9.21 -13.26
N ASP A 258 -20.80 9.20 -12.41
CA ASP A 258 -20.90 8.79 -11.01
C ASP A 258 -20.29 9.86 -10.10
N ALA A 259 -21.14 10.55 -9.33
CA ALA A 259 -20.73 11.60 -8.42
C ALA A 259 -20.07 11.05 -7.13
N GLY A 260 -20.06 9.73 -6.93
CA GLY A 260 -19.62 9.07 -5.71
C GLY A 260 -20.69 9.03 -4.63
N LEU A 261 -21.96 9.23 -4.99
CA LEU A 261 -23.10 9.18 -4.06
C LEU A 261 -23.30 7.80 -3.42
N GLY A 262 -22.88 6.73 -4.12
CA GLY A 262 -22.88 5.36 -3.58
C GLY A 262 -21.95 5.15 -2.38
N ASN A 263 -21.08 6.13 -2.06
CA ASN A 263 -20.25 6.10 -0.86
C ASN A 263 -20.99 6.57 0.40
N PHE A 264 -22.25 7.00 0.30
CA PHE A 264 -23.04 7.50 1.43
C PHE A 264 -24.29 6.64 1.65
N ALA A 265 -24.62 6.41 2.92
CA ALA A 265 -25.78 5.66 3.35
C ALA A 265 -26.47 6.38 4.52
N TRP A 266 -27.61 5.84 4.95
CA TRP A 266 -28.23 6.26 6.21
C TRP A 266 -27.22 6.16 7.37
N PRO A 267 -27.25 7.11 8.33
CA PRO A 267 -26.35 7.09 9.45
C PRO A 267 -26.32 5.73 10.14
N LEU A 268 -25.11 5.26 10.49
CA LEU A 268 -24.80 3.96 11.10
C LEU A 268 -25.02 2.73 10.22
N ALA A 269 -25.68 2.82 9.07
CA ALA A 269 -26.00 1.65 8.25
C ALA A 269 -24.74 0.90 7.78
N GLY A 270 -23.78 1.61 7.15
CA GLY A 270 -22.53 1.00 6.69
C GLY A 270 -21.65 0.47 7.83
N LEU A 271 -21.68 1.14 8.99
CA LEU A 271 -20.96 0.67 10.18
C LEU A 271 -21.58 -0.62 10.74
N ALA A 272 -22.91 -0.68 10.84
CA ALA A 272 -23.63 -1.85 11.31
C ALA A 272 -23.41 -3.05 10.37
N GLU A 273 -23.44 -2.82 9.06
CA GLU A 273 -23.11 -3.82 8.05
C GLU A 273 -21.68 -4.34 8.22
N LYS A 274 -20.69 -3.45 8.36
CA LYS A 274 -19.29 -3.85 8.59
C LYS A 274 -19.13 -4.67 9.87
N MET A 275 -19.78 -4.27 10.95
CA MET A 275 -19.79 -5.03 12.20
C MET A 275 -20.41 -6.42 11.99
N GLY A 276 -21.53 -6.51 11.26
CA GLY A 276 -22.18 -7.77 10.91
C GLY A 276 -21.26 -8.70 10.11
N VAL A 277 -20.57 -8.18 9.10
CA VAL A 277 -19.59 -8.93 8.30
C VAL A 277 -18.46 -9.46 9.17
N VAL A 278 -17.81 -8.59 9.96
CA VAL A 278 -16.68 -8.98 10.82
C VAL A 278 -17.09 -10.02 11.86
N LEU A 279 -18.28 -9.88 12.47
CA LEU A 279 -18.80 -10.85 13.42
C LEU A 279 -19.16 -12.19 12.75
N GLY A 280 -19.82 -12.15 11.60
CA GLY A 280 -20.17 -13.34 10.83
C GLY A 280 -18.94 -14.12 10.39
N GLU A 281 -17.92 -13.43 9.89
CA GLU A 281 -16.63 -14.03 9.51
C GLU A 281 -15.85 -14.55 10.70
N LEU A 282 -15.88 -13.87 11.85
CA LEU A 282 -15.25 -14.37 13.06
C LEU A 282 -15.89 -15.70 13.51
N MET A 283 -17.21 -15.82 13.38
CA MET A 283 -17.93 -17.07 13.69
C MET A 283 -17.65 -18.17 12.66
N ALA A 284 -17.58 -17.82 11.37
CA ALA A 284 -17.41 -18.80 10.30
C ALA A 284 -15.95 -19.25 10.08
N LEU A 285 -15.00 -18.32 10.20
CA LEU A 285 -13.59 -18.51 9.81
C LEU A 285 -12.64 -18.49 11.02
N GLY A 286 -13.12 -18.10 12.21
CA GLY A 286 -12.31 -17.96 13.42
C GLY A 286 -11.42 -16.71 13.42
N ALA A 287 -10.46 -16.68 14.35
CA ALA A 287 -9.56 -15.54 14.56
C ALA A 287 -8.42 -15.45 13.53
N ARG A 288 -8.76 -15.41 12.24
CA ARG A 288 -7.79 -15.18 11.16
C ARG A 288 -7.26 -13.75 11.20
N SER A 289 -6.06 -13.55 10.66
CA SER A 289 -5.33 -12.29 10.78
C SER A 289 -6.08 -11.10 10.15
N GLU A 290 -6.78 -11.33 9.04
CA GLU A 290 -7.54 -10.36 8.26
C GLU A 290 -8.82 -9.94 8.99
N VAL A 291 -9.50 -10.91 9.61
CA VAL A 291 -10.72 -10.71 10.40
C VAL A 291 -10.39 -9.97 11.69
N VAL A 292 -9.33 -10.41 12.40
CA VAL A 292 -8.83 -9.73 13.60
C VAL A 292 -8.39 -8.31 13.26
N GLY A 293 -7.67 -8.11 12.17
CA GLY A 293 -7.27 -6.78 11.70
C GLY A 293 -8.47 -5.86 11.46
N SER A 294 -9.51 -6.37 10.80
CA SER A 294 -10.77 -5.65 10.56
C SER A 294 -11.47 -5.28 11.88
N MET A 295 -11.53 -6.22 12.83
CA MET A 295 -12.10 -5.98 14.15
C MET A 295 -11.33 -4.89 14.92
N LEU A 296 -9.99 -4.95 14.94
CA LEU A 296 -9.14 -3.95 15.60
C LEU A 296 -9.36 -2.55 15.02
N VAL A 297 -9.52 -2.44 13.70
CA VAL A 297 -9.82 -1.18 13.02
C VAL A 297 -11.19 -0.63 13.40
N VAL A 298 -12.23 -1.48 13.42
CA VAL A 298 -13.58 -1.06 13.83
C VAL A 298 -13.56 -0.55 15.27
N ILE A 299 -12.92 -1.28 16.19
CA ILE A 299 -12.76 -0.86 17.60
C ILE A 299 -12.05 0.50 17.68
N ALA A 300 -10.97 0.69 16.92
CA ALA A 300 -10.23 1.95 16.91
C ALA A 300 -11.09 3.12 16.42
N LEU A 301 -11.77 2.98 15.28
CA LEU A 301 -12.60 4.04 14.71
C LEU A 301 -13.80 4.38 15.60
N VAL A 302 -14.48 3.38 16.16
CA VAL A 302 -15.58 3.59 17.11
C VAL A 302 -15.10 4.28 18.38
N THR A 303 -13.94 3.89 18.92
CA THR A 303 -13.34 4.53 20.10
C THR A 303 -13.02 6.01 19.82
N GLN A 304 -12.43 6.29 18.66
CA GLN A 304 -12.10 7.66 18.24
C GLN A 304 -13.36 8.52 18.11
N ALA A 305 -14.37 8.04 17.39
CA ALA A 305 -15.63 8.73 17.17
C ALA A 305 -16.39 8.94 18.50
N ALA A 306 -16.53 7.90 19.32
CA ALA A 306 -17.19 7.97 20.61
C ALA A 306 -16.48 8.98 21.53
N PHE A 307 -15.15 8.98 21.60
CA PHE A 307 -14.41 9.95 22.40
C PHE A 307 -14.70 11.40 21.96
N LEU A 308 -14.68 11.67 20.66
CA LEU A 308 -14.89 13.03 20.13
C LEU A 308 -16.34 13.51 20.32
N LEU A 309 -17.32 12.64 20.11
CA LEU A 309 -18.73 12.96 20.23
C LEU A 309 -19.18 13.08 21.69
N LEU A 310 -18.70 12.21 22.58
CA LEU A 310 -19.05 12.22 24.00
C LEU A 310 -18.29 13.28 24.81
N ARG A 311 -17.25 13.91 24.24
CA ARG A 311 -16.50 14.97 24.90
C ARG A 311 -16.41 16.25 24.05
N PRO A 312 -17.51 17.04 23.99
CA PRO A 312 -17.55 18.23 23.15
C PRO A 312 -16.55 19.31 23.58
N GLU A 313 -15.65 19.69 22.68
CA GLU A 313 -14.71 20.80 22.86
C GLU A 313 -14.74 21.79 21.67
N PRO A 314 -15.88 22.43 21.36
CA PRO A 314 -16.04 23.29 20.16
C PRO A 314 -15.09 24.48 20.09
N GLY A 315 -14.50 24.90 21.21
CA GLY A 315 -13.44 25.90 21.22
C GLY A 315 -12.16 25.45 20.49
N LYS A 316 -11.87 24.14 20.46
CA LYS A 316 -10.64 23.59 19.87
C LYS A 316 -10.83 23.33 18.36
N PRO A 317 -9.96 23.85 17.49
CA PRO A 317 -10.02 23.58 16.04
C PRO A 317 -10.01 22.08 15.73
N TRP A 318 -9.09 21.34 16.35
CA TRP A 318 -8.99 19.89 16.16
C TRP A 318 -10.25 19.13 16.56
N TRP A 319 -10.99 19.60 17.57
CA TRP A 319 -12.24 18.93 17.94
C TRP A 319 -13.30 19.13 16.87
N ARG A 320 -13.42 20.35 16.30
CA ARG A 320 -14.38 20.63 15.23
C ARG A 320 -14.13 19.79 13.98
N ILE A 321 -12.86 19.66 13.59
CA ILE A 321 -12.45 18.76 12.50
C ILE A 321 -12.78 17.31 12.85
N GLY A 322 -12.34 16.84 14.02
CA GLY A 322 -12.57 15.48 14.46
C GLY A 322 -14.06 15.11 14.52
N ALA A 323 -14.91 16.00 15.05
CA ALA A 323 -16.35 15.83 15.10
C ALA A 323 -16.98 15.81 13.70
N GLY A 324 -16.51 16.66 12.78
CA GLY A 324 -16.95 16.64 11.38
C GLY A 324 -16.66 15.31 10.69
N PHE A 325 -15.44 14.78 10.87
CA PHE A 325 -15.08 13.46 10.33
C PHE A 325 -15.73 12.29 11.08
N ALA A 326 -16.04 12.43 12.38
CA ALA A 326 -16.87 11.47 13.09
C ALA A 326 -18.29 11.45 12.51
N GLY A 327 -18.87 12.62 12.20
CA GLY A 327 -20.14 12.69 11.48
C GLY A 327 -20.07 12.03 10.09
N LEU A 328 -18.98 12.25 9.34
CA LEU A 328 -18.74 11.57 8.07
C LEU A 328 -18.70 10.05 8.26
N MET A 329 -17.97 9.53 9.26
CA MET A 329 -17.90 8.10 9.57
C MET A 329 -19.28 7.47 9.74
N LEU A 330 -20.23 8.17 10.36
CA LEU A 330 -21.58 7.65 10.55
C LEU A 330 -22.33 7.52 9.22
N CYS A 331 -22.03 8.35 8.23
CA CYS A 331 -22.78 8.43 6.97
C CYS A 331 -22.13 7.69 5.79
N VAL A 332 -20.93 7.12 5.93
CA VAL A 332 -20.29 6.39 4.82
C VAL A 332 -20.87 4.99 4.65
N ALA A 333 -21.08 4.60 3.39
CA ALA A 333 -21.71 3.34 2.96
C ALA A 333 -20.71 2.17 2.89
N GLN A 334 -21.25 0.98 2.58
CA GLN A 334 -20.49 -0.26 2.42
C GLN A 334 -19.21 -0.12 1.58
N PRO A 335 -19.18 0.55 0.40
CA PRO A 335 -17.96 0.59 -0.42
C PRO A 335 -16.75 1.23 0.28
N VAL A 336 -17.00 2.08 1.28
CA VAL A 336 -15.94 2.69 2.09
C VAL A 336 -15.48 1.75 3.22
N TRP A 337 -16.38 0.91 3.72
CA TRP A 337 -16.11 -0.08 4.77
C TRP A 337 -15.60 -1.43 4.23
N GLU A 338 -15.82 -1.70 2.95
CA GLU A 338 -15.47 -2.95 2.28
C GLU A 338 -13.97 -3.22 2.28
N GLY A 339 -13.61 -4.50 2.32
CA GLY A 339 -12.23 -5.00 2.35
C GLY A 339 -11.67 -5.23 3.76
N TYR A 340 -10.45 -5.75 3.82
CA TYR A 340 -9.78 -6.12 5.06
C TYR A 340 -8.57 -5.19 5.29
N PRO A 341 -8.67 -4.15 6.15
CA PRO A 341 -9.79 -3.72 6.99
C PRO A 341 -10.70 -2.62 6.38
N GLY A 342 -10.37 -2.15 5.17
CA GLY A 342 -11.20 -1.25 4.36
C GLY A 342 -10.76 0.22 4.30
N ALA A 343 -11.35 0.97 3.35
CA ALA A 343 -10.95 2.34 2.99
C ALA A 343 -11.35 3.41 4.02
N ALA A 344 -12.25 3.12 4.96
CA ALA A 344 -12.71 4.07 5.99
C ALA A 344 -11.53 4.65 6.80
N THR A 345 -10.51 3.85 7.08
CA THR A 345 -9.34 4.27 7.87
C THR A 345 -8.54 5.41 7.23
N ARG A 346 -8.36 5.39 5.90
CA ARG A 346 -7.68 6.47 5.17
C ARG A 346 -8.59 7.70 5.04
N VAL A 347 -9.90 7.48 4.86
CA VAL A 347 -10.89 8.56 4.76
C VAL A 347 -10.98 9.37 6.05
N LEU A 348 -10.86 8.69 7.19
CA LEU A 348 -11.05 9.25 8.52
C LEU A 348 -9.73 9.64 9.22
N LEU A 349 -8.62 9.72 8.47
CA LEU A 349 -7.32 10.14 9.00
C LEU A 349 -7.35 11.43 9.83
N PRO A 350 -8.11 12.50 9.44
CA PRO A 350 -8.22 13.69 10.27
C PRO A 350 -8.90 13.46 11.64
N MET A 351 -9.85 12.53 11.72
CA MET A 351 -10.46 12.11 12.99
C MET A 351 -9.45 11.44 13.90
N MET A 352 -8.64 10.54 13.34
CA MET A 352 -7.59 9.83 14.07
C MET A 352 -6.50 10.78 14.60
N LEU A 353 -6.10 11.77 13.80
CA LEU A 353 -5.18 12.81 14.24
C LEU A 353 -5.81 13.67 15.36
N ALA A 354 -7.03 14.17 15.16
CA ALA A 354 -7.74 14.96 16.17
C ALA A 354 -7.86 14.19 17.50
N PHE A 355 -8.23 12.92 17.45
CA PHE A 355 -8.28 12.04 18.61
C PHE A 355 -6.93 11.99 19.35
N ASN A 356 -5.83 11.70 18.65
CA ASN A 356 -4.51 11.59 19.27
C ASN A 356 -4.02 12.89 19.91
N LEU A 357 -4.44 14.05 19.39
CA LEU A 357 -4.13 15.36 19.96
C LEU A 357 -5.00 15.73 21.17
N LEU A 358 -6.25 15.24 21.22
CA LEU A 358 -7.24 15.68 22.20
C LEU A 358 -7.39 14.73 23.39
N VAL A 359 -7.04 13.44 23.26
CA VAL A 359 -7.11 12.50 24.39
C VAL A 359 -6.22 12.98 25.53
N PRO A 360 -6.79 13.24 26.73
CA PRO A 360 -6.03 13.77 27.83
C PRO A 360 -4.86 12.86 28.23
N ARG A 361 -3.86 13.46 28.89
CA ARG A 361 -2.70 12.75 29.40
C ARG A 361 -3.05 12.08 30.73
N GLY A 362 -2.47 10.91 31.01
CA GLY A 362 -2.60 10.19 32.27
C GLY A 362 -2.98 8.72 32.12
N ARG A 363 -2.78 7.92 33.18
CA ARG A 363 -3.01 6.47 33.18
C ARG A 363 -4.46 6.09 32.84
N ARG A 364 -5.44 6.86 33.34
CA ARG A 364 -6.87 6.63 33.08
C ARG A 364 -7.24 6.70 31.59
N TRP A 365 -6.52 7.54 30.83
CA TRP A 365 -6.77 7.74 29.41
C TRP A 365 -5.91 6.84 28.51
N LEU A 366 -5.00 6.07 29.10
CA LEU A 366 -4.12 5.19 28.34
C LEU A 366 -4.92 4.10 27.62
N VAL A 367 -5.93 3.52 28.28
CA VAL A 367 -6.78 2.50 27.66
C VAL A 367 -7.52 3.05 26.45
N VAL A 368 -8.16 4.23 26.59
CA VAL A 368 -8.85 4.90 25.47
C VAL A 368 -7.88 5.17 24.33
N LEU A 369 -6.68 5.70 24.64
CA LEU A 369 -5.66 5.98 23.65
C LEU A 369 -5.20 4.70 22.92
N VAL A 370 -4.97 3.61 23.63
CA VAL A 370 -4.54 2.34 23.05
C VAL A 370 -5.65 1.78 22.15
N LEU A 371 -6.89 1.73 22.64
CA LEU A 371 -8.04 1.27 21.86
C LEU A 371 -8.21 2.10 20.58
N GLY A 372 -8.14 3.42 20.68
CA GLY A 372 -8.23 4.32 19.53
C GLY A 372 -7.02 4.27 18.58
N ASN A 373 -5.93 3.57 18.92
CA ASN A 373 -4.76 3.38 18.04
C ASN A 373 -4.52 1.92 17.65
N LEU A 374 -5.46 1.00 17.89
CA LEU A 374 -5.31 -0.41 17.51
C LEU A 374 -5.09 -0.61 15.99
N SER A 375 -5.58 0.33 15.16
CA SER A 375 -5.31 0.33 13.72
C SER A 375 -3.82 0.44 13.38
N ALA A 376 -2.96 0.87 14.30
CA ALA A 376 -1.52 0.91 14.08
C ALA A 376 -0.89 -0.49 14.00
N ILE A 377 -1.48 -1.48 14.69
CA ILE A 377 -1.04 -2.88 14.63
C ILE A 377 -1.23 -3.41 13.19
N VAL A 378 -2.37 -3.08 12.59
CA VAL A 378 -2.70 -3.48 11.22
C VAL A 378 -1.90 -2.69 10.19
N GLY A 379 -1.60 -1.41 10.46
CA GLY A 379 -0.86 -0.56 9.53
C GLY A 379 0.55 -1.05 9.20
N VAL A 380 1.24 -1.69 10.13
CA VAL A 380 2.57 -2.26 9.85
C VAL A 380 2.49 -3.40 8.81
N ASN A 381 1.38 -4.15 8.78
CA ASN A 381 1.18 -5.25 7.83
C ASN A 381 1.01 -4.76 6.39
N GLU A 382 0.69 -3.47 6.18
CA GLU A 382 0.67 -2.88 4.84
C GLU A 382 2.06 -2.86 4.19
N PHE A 383 3.14 -2.97 4.97
CA PHE A 383 4.51 -2.98 4.44
C PHE A 383 5.10 -4.40 4.24
N ASN A 384 4.23 -5.40 4.05
CA ASN A 384 4.68 -6.68 3.52
C ASN A 384 5.25 -6.46 2.12
N ALA A 385 6.43 -7.05 1.86
CA ALA A 385 7.11 -6.85 0.59
C ALA A 385 6.20 -7.32 -0.56
N PRO A 386 6.21 -6.64 -1.72
CA PRO A 386 5.46 -7.09 -2.87
C PRO A 386 5.89 -8.52 -3.22
N PRO A 387 4.93 -9.41 -3.55
CA PRO A 387 5.28 -10.69 -4.13
C PRO A 387 6.14 -10.43 -5.37
N HIS A 388 7.19 -11.21 -5.61
CA HIS A 388 8.00 -11.11 -6.82
C HIS A 388 8.34 -12.50 -7.33
N GLU A 389 9.02 -12.58 -8.47
CA GLU A 389 9.27 -13.87 -9.11
C GLU A 389 9.98 -14.84 -8.17
N SER A 390 9.37 -15.99 -7.94
CA SER A 390 9.87 -17.03 -7.02
C SER A 390 10.94 -17.92 -7.66
N PHE A 391 11.17 -17.75 -8.97
CA PHE A 391 12.19 -18.47 -9.73
C PHE A 391 13.34 -17.51 -10.08
N VAL A 392 14.50 -17.71 -9.47
CA VAL A 392 15.65 -16.81 -9.62
C VAL A 392 16.81 -17.54 -10.30
N LEU A 393 17.42 -16.90 -11.29
CA LEU A 393 18.67 -17.36 -11.89
C LEU A 393 19.86 -16.81 -11.10
N THR A 394 20.69 -17.70 -10.55
CA THR A 394 21.93 -17.35 -9.84
C THR A 394 23.16 -17.97 -10.51
N GLY A 395 24.34 -17.39 -10.30
CA GLY A 395 25.59 -17.81 -10.94
C GLY A 395 26.34 -16.68 -11.66
N GLU A 396 27.34 -17.05 -12.45
CA GLU A 396 28.19 -16.10 -13.20
C GLU A 396 27.33 -15.20 -14.09
N SER A 397 27.52 -13.87 -13.97
CA SER A 397 26.68 -12.87 -14.64
C SER A 397 26.63 -13.02 -16.17
N ALA A 398 27.75 -13.42 -16.79
CA ALA A 398 27.82 -13.70 -18.23
C ALA A 398 26.92 -14.89 -18.63
N LEU A 399 26.91 -15.96 -17.83
CA LEU A 399 26.06 -17.14 -18.05
C LEU A 399 24.58 -16.84 -17.78
N ARG A 400 24.27 -15.99 -16.80
CA ARG A 400 22.89 -15.57 -16.55
C ARG A 400 22.33 -14.72 -17.70
N ALA A 401 23.14 -13.82 -18.26
CA ALA A 401 22.71 -12.94 -19.34
C ALA A 401 22.35 -13.68 -20.64
N GLN A 402 22.94 -14.85 -20.89
CA GLN A 402 22.60 -15.69 -22.04
C GLN A 402 21.39 -16.60 -21.80
N LEU A 403 20.94 -16.77 -20.56
CA LEU A 403 19.78 -17.60 -20.24
C LEU A 403 18.51 -16.77 -20.24
N LYS A 404 17.44 -17.34 -20.82
CA LYS A 404 16.09 -16.84 -20.68
C LYS A 404 15.28 -17.86 -19.89
N LEU A 405 14.75 -17.44 -18.75
CA LEU A 405 13.76 -18.20 -17.99
C LEU A 405 12.37 -17.66 -18.34
N GLU A 406 11.48 -18.54 -18.78
CA GLU A 406 10.09 -18.22 -19.06
C GLU A 406 9.19 -19.11 -18.20
N ARG A 407 8.19 -18.50 -17.58
CA ARG A 407 7.16 -19.24 -16.85
C ARG A 407 6.16 -19.83 -17.87
N GLY A 408 6.01 -21.14 -17.83
CA GLY A 408 5.00 -21.86 -18.61
C GLY A 408 3.67 -21.97 -17.88
N ALA A 409 2.80 -22.85 -18.38
CA ALA A 409 1.48 -23.07 -17.80
C ALA A 409 1.56 -23.78 -16.42
N GLY A 410 0.47 -23.63 -15.65
CA GLY A 410 0.22 -24.43 -14.45
C GLY A 410 0.56 -23.76 -13.12
N TRP A 411 1.22 -22.60 -13.15
CA TRP A 411 1.50 -21.79 -11.97
C TRP A 411 0.42 -20.74 -11.73
N TYR A 412 0.03 -20.57 -10.48
CA TYR A 412 -0.71 -19.41 -10.01
C TYR A 412 0.22 -18.19 -9.86
N VAL A 413 -0.37 -17.04 -9.53
CA VAL A 413 0.36 -15.80 -9.23
C VAL A 413 1.39 -15.99 -8.10
N ALA A 414 2.41 -15.14 -8.10
CA ALA A 414 3.40 -15.14 -7.02
C ALA A 414 2.76 -14.65 -5.72
N GLU A 415 3.11 -15.31 -4.62
CA GLU A 415 2.70 -14.98 -3.27
C GLU A 415 3.95 -14.83 -2.39
N GLY A 416 3.85 -14.06 -1.31
CA GLY A 416 4.96 -13.84 -0.41
C GLY A 416 4.53 -13.31 0.95
N ASP A 417 5.38 -13.55 1.97
CA ASP A 417 5.18 -13.07 3.34
C ASP A 417 6.19 -11.98 3.74
N GLY A 418 6.91 -11.45 2.75
CA GLY A 418 8.01 -10.49 2.94
C GLY A 418 9.35 -11.10 3.35
N ARG A 419 9.40 -12.42 3.63
CA ARG A 419 10.65 -13.17 3.84
C ARG A 419 10.89 -14.23 2.77
N ARG A 420 9.81 -14.85 2.31
CA ARG A 420 9.79 -15.97 1.36
C ARG A 420 8.81 -15.63 0.23
N GLN A 421 9.10 -16.15 -0.95
CA GLN A 421 8.25 -16.05 -2.14
C GLN A 421 7.88 -17.45 -2.61
N TRP A 422 6.64 -17.65 -3.05
CA TRP A 422 6.19 -18.94 -3.56
C TRP A 422 5.18 -18.80 -4.67
N ARG A 423 5.00 -19.90 -5.39
CA ARG A 423 3.92 -20.07 -6.36
C ARG A 423 3.25 -21.41 -6.15
N TRP A 424 1.93 -21.37 -6.08
CA TRP A 424 1.11 -22.56 -6.12
C TRP A 424 0.98 -23.10 -7.54
N SER A 425 0.78 -24.41 -7.65
CA SER A 425 0.38 -25.10 -8.87
C SER A 425 -0.91 -25.86 -8.64
N ARG A 426 -1.77 -25.93 -9.67
CA ARG A 426 -2.97 -26.79 -9.66
C ARG A 426 -2.69 -28.26 -9.93
N GLY A 427 -1.47 -28.57 -10.37
CA GLY A 427 -1.04 -29.87 -10.89
C GLY A 427 0.35 -29.74 -11.49
N PRO A 428 0.58 -29.96 -12.80
CA PRO A 428 1.89 -29.75 -13.38
C PRO A 428 2.22 -28.25 -13.51
N GLY A 429 3.37 -27.83 -12.98
CA GLY A 429 3.92 -26.49 -13.17
C GLY A 429 5.12 -26.53 -14.12
N VAL A 430 5.12 -25.68 -15.14
CA VAL A 430 6.13 -25.69 -16.21
C VAL A 430 6.99 -24.43 -16.19
N LEU A 431 8.30 -24.58 -16.31
CA LEU A 431 9.25 -23.51 -16.63
C LEU A 431 10.00 -23.88 -17.90
N LYS A 432 10.34 -22.88 -18.70
CA LYS A 432 11.09 -23.02 -19.94
C LYS A 432 12.40 -22.28 -19.78
N LEU A 433 13.51 -23.00 -19.91
CA LEU A 433 14.84 -22.46 -19.82
C LEU A 433 15.49 -22.52 -21.22
N THR A 434 15.83 -21.37 -21.77
CA THR A 434 16.46 -21.24 -23.08
C THR A 434 17.86 -20.69 -22.92
N ASN A 435 18.87 -21.41 -23.42
CA ASN A 435 20.23 -20.92 -23.54
C ASN A 435 20.41 -20.26 -24.90
N ARG A 436 20.64 -18.96 -24.92
CA ARG A 436 20.92 -18.19 -26.15
C ARG A 436 22.42 -18.14 -26.46
N GLY A 437 23.25 -18.63 -25.54
CA GLY A 437 24.70 -18.68 -25.67
C GLY A 437 25.19 -19.77 -26.60
N THR A 438 26.46 -19.67 -26.95
CA THR A 438 27.17 -20.63 -27.82
C THR A 438 27.81 -21.78 -27.03
N GLU A 439 27.81 -21.72 -25.71
CA GLU A 439 28.40 -22.74 -24.84
C GLU A 439 27.31 -23.46 -24.01
N PRO A 440 27.49 -24.76 -23.73
CA PRO A 440 26.59 -25.49 -22.84
C PRO A 440 26.74 -25.01 -21.38
N VAL A 441 25.63 -25.05 -20.65
CA VAL A 441 25.53 -24.56 -19.27
C VAL A 441 25.08 -25.68 -18.35
N ALA A 442 25.78 -25.89 -17.25
CA ALA A 442 25.33 -26.78 -16.17
C ALA A 442 24.30 -26.04 -15.31
N VAL A 443 23.18 -26.70 -15.04
CA VAL A 443 22.05 -26.14 -14.30
C VAL A 443 21.70 -27.04 -13.13
N ARG A 444 21.44 -26.42 -11.98
CA ARG A 444 20.91 -27.09 -10.79
C ARG A 444 19.76 -26.28 -10.20
N VAL A 445 18.71 -26.97 -9.80
CA VAL A 445 17.52 -26.34 -9.22
C VAL A 445 17.41 -26.72 -7.75
N SER A 446 17.18 -25.74 -6.88
CA SER A 446 16.96 -25.96 -5.45
C SER A 446 15.90 -25.01 -4.91
N GLY A 447 15.30 -25.36 -3.79
CA GLY A 447 14.29 -24.53 -3.12
C GLY A 447 13.60 -25.33 -2.03
N GLU A 448 12.40 -24.91 -1.64
CA GLU A 448 11.51 -25.71 -0.79
C GLU A 448 10.21 -26.03 -1.54
N VAL A 449 9.57 -27.14 -1.18
CA VAL A 449 8.30 -27.58 -1.73
C VAL A 449 7.38 -28.06 -0.62
N ALA A 450 6.10 -27.74 -0.72
CA ALA A 450 5.05 -28.23 0.17
C ALA A 450 3.82 -28.61 -0.66
N ALA A 451 3.02 -29.57 -0.18
CA ALA A 451 1.81 -30.00 -0.85
C ALA A 451 0.59 -29.90 0.07
N VAL A 452 -0.59 -29.73 -0.52
CA VAL A 452 -1.84 -29.73 0.25
C VAL A 452 -2.20 -31.15 0.71
N LYS A 453 -1.83 -32.14 -0.11
CA LYS A 453 -1.96 -33.56 0.19
C LYS A 453 -0.60 -34.22 0.13
N ASP A 454 -0.40 -35.17 1.02
CA ASP A 454 0.78 -36.02 1.01
C ASP A 454 0.91 -36.72 -0.34
N GLY A 455 2.14 -36.78 -0.84
CA GLY A 455 2.43 -37.38 -2.13
C GLY A 455 3.90 -37.24 -2.48
N ARG A 456 4.21 -37.34 -3.78
CA ARG A 456 5.57 -37.24 -4.32
C ARG A 456 5.61 -36.19 -5.42
N VAL A 457 6.44 -35.17 -5.23
CA VAL A 457 6.74 -34.21 -6.28
C VAL A 457 7.94 -34.71 -7.07
N THR A 458 7.81 -34.69 -8.39
CA THR A 458 8.89 -34.99 -9.33
C THR A 458 9.21 -33.74 -10.14
N LEU A 459 10.49 -33.43 -10.26
CA LEU A 459 11.03 -32.42 -11.16
C LEU A 459 11.71 -33.12 -12.34
N ARG A 460 11.22 -32.84 -13.55
CA ARG A 460 11.81 -33.33 -14.80
C ARG A 460 12.43 -32.20 -15.61
N ALA A 461 13.63 -32.41 -16.15
CA ALA A 461 14.29 -31.52 -17.10
C ALA A 461 14.37 -32.22 -18.46
N GLY A 462 13.72 -31.67 -19.49
CA GLY A 462 13.75 -32.25 -20.84
C GLY A 462 13.14 -33.66 -20.90
N GLY A 463 12.22 -33.97 -19.99
CA GLY A 463 11.60 -35.29 -19.84
C GLY A 463 12.36 -36.25 -18.90
N GLN A 464 13.62 -35.97 -18.57
CA GLN A 464 14.40 -36.78 -17.62
C GLN A 464 14.11 -36.35 -16.18
N GLU A 465 13.96 -37.32 -15.28
CA GLU A 465 13.81 -37.06 -13.85
C GLU A 465 15.15 -36.61 -13.25
N VAL A 466 15.17 -35.38 -12.72
CA VAL A 466 16.35 -34.81 -12.06
C VAL A 466 16.18 -34.71 -10.55
N TRP A 467 14.95 -34.87 -10.05
CA TRP A 467 14.65 -34.97 -8.63
C TRP A 467 13.26 -35.57 -8.39
N THR A 468 13.13 -36.32 -7.31
CA THR A 468 11.83 -36.75 -6.77
C THR A 468 11.91 -36.80 -5.24
N GLY A 469 10.83 -36.44 -4.56
CA GLY A 469 10.79 -36.44 -3.10
C GLY A 469 9.37 -36.50 -2.55
N ALA A 470 9.22 -37.13 -1.39
CA ALA A 470 7.97 -37.11 -0.64
C ALA A 470 7.71 -35.68 -0.12
N VAL A 471 6.46 -35.27 -0.17
CA VAL A 471 5.99 -33.96 0.29
C VAL A 471 4.71 -34.13 1.08
N ASP A 472 4.48 -33.21 1.99
CA ASP A 472 3.32 -33.14 2.87
C ASP A 472 2.96 -31.66 3.08
N GLY A 473 2.09 -31.38 4.07
CA GLY A 473 1.75 -30.01 4.47
C GLY A 473 2.91 -29.18 5.01
N TYR A 474 4.09 -29.77 5.22
CA TYR A 474 5.29 -29.09 5.66
C TYR A 474 6.21 -28.76 4.49
N ARG A 475 7.04 -27.74 4.70
CA ARG A 475 8.04 -27.30 3.71
C ARG A 475 9.24 -28.23 3.76
N ASN A 476 9.54 -28.84 2.62
CA ASN A 476 10.66 -29.76 2.45
C ASN A 476 11.67 -29.15 1.48
N ALA A 477 12.93 -29.02 1.90
CA ALA A 477 13.99 -28.55 1.03
C ALA A 477 14.29 -29.59 -0.06
N PHE A 478 14.56 -29.12 -1.28
CA PHE A 478 14.96 -29.98 -2.38
C PHE A 478 16.17 -29.43 -3.14
N ARG A 479 16.89 -30.35 -3.77
CA ARG A 479 18.02 -30.04 -4.65
C ARG A 479 18.08 -31.08 -5.76
N SER A 480 18.01 -30.62 -7.00
CA SER A 480 18.08 -31.50 -8.16
C SER A 480 19.47 -32.01 -8.43
N ALA A 481 19.55 -33.14 -9.13
CA ALA A 481 20.74 -33.48 -9.90
C ALA A 481 21.05 -32.36 -10.90
N GLU A 482 22.34 -32.22 -11.21
CA GLU A 482 22.79 -31.30 -12.24
C GLU A 482 22.44 -31.84 -13.63
N PHE A 483 21.97 -30.96 -14.51
CA PHE A 483 21.71 -31.30 -15.92
C PHE A 483 22.32 -30.23 -16.83
N VAL A 484 22.66 -30.63 -18.05
CA VAL A 484 23.31 -29.75 -19.03
C VAL A 484 22.28 -29.19 -19.99
N LEU A 485 22.22 -27.87 -20.09
CA LEU A 485 21.49 -27.15 -21.11
C LEU A 485 22.41 -26.91 -22.31
N SER A 486 22.05 -27.46 -23.47
CA SER A 486 22.86 -27.34 -24.68
C SER A 486 22.98 -25.89 -25.16
N ALA A 487 24.04 -25.61 -25.92
CA ALA A 487 24.22 -24.33 -26.60
C ALA A 487 23.06 -24.08 -27.57
N LYS A 488 22.50 -22.87 -27.56
CA LYS A 488 21.29 -22.52 -28.34
C LYS A 488 20.09 -23.44 -28.08
N GLY A 489 20.09 -24.16 -26.96
CA GLY A 489 19.10 -25.17 -26.61
C GLY A 489 17.97 -24.65 -25.74
N GLU A 490 16.90 -25.43 -25.69
CA GLU A 490 15.76 -25.22 -24.80
C GLU A 490 15.52 -26.46 -23.96
N THR A 491 15.19 -26.27 -22.70
CA THR A 491 14.78 -27.35 -21.79
C THR A 491 13.58 -26.93 -20.99
N VAL A 492 12.59 -27.82 -20.95
CA VAL A 492 11.38 -27.65 -20.14
C VAL A 492 11.61 -28.30 -18.78
N LEU A 493 11.47 -27.52 -17.72
CA LEU A 493 11.41 -27.98 -16.34
C LEU A 493 9.95 -28.18 -15.96
N LYS A 494 9.58 -29.40 -15.59
CA LYS A 494 8.22 -29.75 -15.19
C LYS A 494 8.21 -30.28 -13.77
N PHE A 495 7.54 -29.55 -12.89
CA PHE A 495 7.17 -30.03 -11.56
C PHE A 495 5.80 -30.71 -11.64
N SER A 496 5.65 -31.87 -11.01
CA SER A 496 4.36 -32.59 -10.94
C SER A 496 4.23 -33.33 -9.63
N LEU A 497 3.03 -33.29 -9.04
CA LEU A 497 2.64 -34.11 -7.90
C LEU A 497 1.82 -35.31 -8.39
N ASP A 498 2.03 -36.47 -7.80
CA ASP A 498 1.29 -37.71 -8.09
C ASP A 498 -0.11 -37.77 -7.44
N ALA A 499 -0.42 -36.81 -6.57
CA ALA A 499 -1.75 -36.55 -6.02
C ALA A 499 -2.48 -35.41 -6.78
N PRO A 500 -3.82 -35.49 -6.93
CA PRO A 500 -4.60 -34.43 -7.53
C PRO A 500 -4.64 -33.19 -6.62
N GLY A 501 -4.69 -32.01 -7.23
CA GLY A 501 -4.95 -30.77 -6.51
C GLY A 501 -6.33 -30.78 -5.86
N VAL A 502 -6.46 -30.06 -4.75
CA VAL A 502 -7.72 -29.95 -4.00
C VAL A 502 -8.07 -28.49 -3.75
N ARG A 503 -9.37 -28.21 -3.61
CA ARG A 503 -9.82 -26.90 -3.14
C ARG A 503 -9.53 -26.77 -1.66
N PHE A 504 -8.93 -25.65 -1.28
CA PHE A 504 -8.65 -25.37 0.11
C PHE A 504 -9.94 -24.89 0.80
N VAL A 505 -10.34 -25.50 1.92
CA VAL A 505 -11.64 -25.25 2.59
C VAL A 505 -11.73 -23.84 3.21
N ASN A 506 -10.67 -23.03 3.13
CA ASN A 506 -10.55 -21.75 3.80
C ASN A 506 -11.02 -20.54 2.97
N GLY A 507 -11.89 -20.72 1.98
CA GLY A 507 -12.38 -19.63 1.12
C GLY A 507 -11.42 -19.25 -0.01
N ASP A 508 -10.44 -20.11 -0.30
CA ASP A 508 -9.65 -20.04 -1.54
C ASP A 508 -10.28 -20.96 -2.58
N ASP A 509 -10.89 -20.38 -3.61
CA ASP A 509 -11.58 -21.13 -4.66
C ASP A 509 -10.64 -21.90 -5.60
N ARG A 510 -9.33 -21.65 -5.49
CA ARG A 510 -8.32 -22.30 -6.33
C ARG A 510 -8.18 -23.79 -5.98
N VAL A 511 -7.83 -24.57 -6.99
CA VAL A 511 -7.43 -25.96 -6.84
C VAL A 511 -5.92 -25.98 -6.68
N LEU A 512 -5.44 -26.34 -5.49
CA LEU A 512 -4.02 -26.29 -5.12
C LEU A 512 -3.48 -27.71 -4.95
N ALA A 513 -2.38 -28.03 -5.63
CA ALA A 513 -1.67 -29.30 -5.50
C ALA A 513 -0.43 -29.14 -4.61
N PHE A 514 0.52 -28.32 -5.06
CA PHE A 514 1.75 -28.01 -4.33
C PHE A 514 2.19 -26.57 -4.55
N ALA A 515 3.04 -26.08 -3.66
CA ALA A 515 3.75 -24.81 -3.78
C ALA A 515 5.25 -25.05 -3.81
N VAL A 516 5.96 -24.24 -4.59
CA VAL A 516 7.41 -24.14 -4.59
C VAL A 516 7.84 -22.78 -4.07
N TYR A 517 8.84 -22.76 -3.21
CA TYR A 517 9.31 -21.59 -2.47
C TYR A 517 10.77 -21.29 -2.82
N ASP A 518 11.06 -20.00 -3.06
CA ASP A 518 12.40 -19.45 -3.33
C ASP A 518 13.27 -20.37 -4.21
N VAL A 519 12.75 -20.71 -5.38
CA VAL A 519 13.41 -21.63 -6.30
C VAL A 519 14.61 -20.94 -6.94
N ASP A 520 15.79 -21.42 -6.57
CA ASP A 520 17.07 -21.02 -7.12
C ASP A 520 17.46 -21.95 -8.28
N ILE A 521 17.71 -21.35 -9.45
CA ILE A 521 18.21 -22.02 -10.65
C ILE A 521 19.66 -21.57 -10.82
N ALA A 522 20.56 -22.29 -10.16
CA ALA A 522 21.98 -22.04 -10.17
C ALA A 522 22.60 -22.49 -11.49
N VAL A 523 23.38 -21.62 -12.12
CA VAL A 523 24.04 -21.87 -13.40
C VAL A 523 25.56 -21.79 -13.29
N ALA A 524 26.24 -22.73 -13.93
CA ALA A 524 27.69 -22.82 -13.99
C ALA A 524 28.15 -23.26 -15.38
N ARG A 525 29.44 -23.09 -15.69
CA ARG A 525 30.01 -23.61 -16.93
C ARG A 525 29.91 -25.13 -16.92
N ALA A 526 29.43 -25.73 -18.01
CA ALA A 526 29.40 -27.17 -18.11
C ALA A 526 30.82 -27.72 -18.13
N VAL A 527 31.15 -28.63 -17.20
CA VAL A 527 32.40 -29.37 -17.25
C VAL A 527 32.25 -30.41 -18.36
N VAL A 528 32.84 -30.15 -19.53
CA VAL A 528 32.94 -31.15 -20.59
C VAL A 528 33.85 -32.25 -20.07
N GLY A 529 33.26 -33.38 -19.67
CA GLY A 529 34.02 -34.55 -19.24
C GLY A 529 35.04 -34.95 -20.31
N ALA A 530 36.31 -35.01 -19.93
CA ALA A 530 37.35 -35.59 -20.77
C ALA A 530 36.95 -37.02 -21.13
N LYS A 531 37.01 -37.33 -22.44
CA LYS A 531 36.81 -38.66 -23.00
C LYS A 531 37.65 -39.68 -22.18
N PRO A 532 37.11 -40.83 -21.76
CA PRO A 532 37.93 -41.85 -21.10
C PRO A 532 39.02 -42.30 -22.09
N ALA A 533 40.28 -42.11 -21.69
CA ALA A 533 41.41 -42.63 -22.41
C ALA A 533 41.40 -44.16 -22.30
N GLY A 534 41.26 -44.85 -23.44
CA GLY A 534 41.56 -46.27 -23.55
C GLY A 534 40.42 -47.12 -24.11
N GLN A 535 40.21 -47.05 -25.43
CA GLN A 535 40.07 -48.24 -26.28
C GLN A 535 40.69 -47.93 -27.63
N ASN A 536 41.93 -48.39 -27.81
CA ASN A 536 42.48 -48.98 -29.04
C ASN A 536 43.57 -49.95 -28.61
#